data_AF-A0A4T0X7M8-F1
#
_entry.id   AF-A0A4T0X7M8-F1
#
_cell.length_a   1.000
_cell.length_b   1.000
_cell.length_c   1.000
_cell.angle_alpha   90.00
_cell.angle_beta   90.00
_cell.angle_gamma   90.00
#
_symmetry.space_group_name_H-M   'P 1'
#
loop_
_entity.id
_entity.type
_entity.pdbx_description
1 polymer ?
#
loop_
_entity_poly.entity_id
_entity_poly.type
_entity_poly.pdbx_seq_one_letter_code
_entity_poly.pdbx_strand_id
1 'polypeptide(L)'
;MLHYVKSTHCGYCDQKKEPIDAWSLPSVYELMQGKGYPNNCSLSDPSGECTLQMYEQRMMDGWRRSGDYMYKPDLLRSCCRQYPIRTNYSMFVNDGFHNKSTKKSIRRFYREMTGSEITTTNLEEMYNFYDKGSDRFFTVLMPDSFGLDKFDLFRKYQISAHNETEEEVTPESFYRFLCSNPFEQLDINWIEVNREWGKGNYNSKALQSLVGPVHECYIIDGELAAIAVLDILPTSVSSVYFMWDPKHAKLGLGTVSAIREIMLAKLLHKDHYYLGFYIPDCAKMVYKAKFGGEIRNFDTSGDIEWVKLKDVDHKMKDGKLHVFDSNNLDIAEQLYGVATHCLDESYIHSFDPVESTQLSPMPELVP
;
A
#
# COMPACT_ATOMS: atom_id res chain seq x y z
N MET A 1 12.35 10.60 -18.83
CA MET A 1 13.24 9.42 -18.96
C MET A 1 13.17 8.70 -17.62
N LEU A 2 13.03 7.38 -17.59
CA LEU A 2 12.99 6.64 -16.33
C LEU A 2 14.40 6.48 -15.76
N HIS A 3 14.54 6.52 -14.44
CA HIS A 3 15.82 6.35 -13.75
C HIS A 3 15.78 5.13 -12.82
N TYR A 4 16.90 4.44 -12.66
CA TYR A 4 17.02 3.42 -11.62
C TYR A 4 17.54 4.06 -10.34
N VAL A 5 16.85 3.78 -9.23
CA VAL A 5 17.24 4.18 -7.89
C VAL A 5 17.60 2.92 -7.11
N LYS A 6 18.82 2.90 -6.57
CA LYS A 6 19.33 1.80 -5.74
C LYS A 6 19.57 2.31 -4.33
N SER A 7 19.09 1.57 -3.35
CA SER A 7 19.44 1.79 -1.94
C SER A 7 20.38 0.69 -1.47
N THR A 8 21.34 1.03 -0.62
CA THR A 8 22.18 0.03 0.08
C THR A 8 21.42 -0.67 1.21
N HIS A 9 20.34 -0.06 1.69
CA HIS A 9 19.49 -0.56 2.76
C HIS A 9 18.08 -0.91 2.26
N CYS A 10 17.47 -1.95 2.81
CA CYS A 10 16.11 -2.37 2.46
C CYS A 10 15.23 -2.29 3.71
N GLY A 11 14.28 -1.36 3.74
CA GLY A 11 13.41 -1.16 4.91
C GLY A 11 12.39 -2.29 5.19
N TYR A 12 12.39 -3.35 4.37
CA TYR A 12 11.53 -4.52 4.56
C TYR A 12 12.21 -5.66 5.30
N CYS A 13 13.42 -6.05 4.87
CA CYS A 13 14.18 -7.13 5.49
C CYS A 13 15.38 -6.66 6.32
N ASP A 14 15.75 -5.39 6.25
CA ASP A 14 16.92 -4.79 6.90
C ASP A 14 18.22 -5.59 6.66
N GLN A 15 18.39 -6.14 5.45
CA GLN A 15 19.53 -6.99 5.07
C GLN A 15 19.65 -8.30 5.89
N LYS A 16 18.57 -8.76 6.54
CA LYS A 16 18.57 -9.97 7.39
C LYS A 16 18.29 -11.28 6.64
N LYS A 17 18.05 -11.23 5.32
CA LYS A 17 17.85 -12.45 4.53
C LYS A 17 19.18 -13.18 4.34
N GLU A 18 19.13 -14.50 4.22
CA GLU A 18 20.28 -15.23 3.71
C GLU A 18 20.53 -14.86 2.24
N PRO A 19 21.80 -14.85 1.76
CA PRO A 19 22.11 -14.46 0.40
C PRO A 19 21.29 -15.16 -0.67
N ILE A 20 21.11 -16.47 -0.55
CA ILE A 20 20.30 -17.22 -1.51
C ILE A 20 18.86 -16.70 -1.54
N ASP A 21 18.23 -16.39 -0.41
CA ASP A 21 16.83 -15.96 -0.33
C ASP A 21 16.62 -14.53 -0.84
N ALA A 22 17.65 -13.71 -0.79
CA ALA A 22 17.59 -12.34 -1.31
C ALA A 22 17.57 -12.27 -2.85
N TRP A 23 17.97 -13.31 -3.57
CA TRP A 23 17.86 -13.32 -5.03
C TRP A 23 16.49 -13.77 -5.51
N SER A 24 15.98 -13.08 -6.54
CA SER A 24 14.68 -13.32 -7.16
C SER A 24 14.46 -14.77 -7.58
N LEU A 25 15.48 -15.39 -8.17
CA LEU A 25 15.44 -16.75 -8.69
C LEU A 25 16.71 -17.53 -8.32
N PRO A 26 16.63 -18.85 -8.10
CA PRO A 26 17.79 -19.74 -7.97
C PRO A 26 18.83 -19.58 -9.10
N SER A 27 18.40 -19.57 -10.37
CA SER A 27 19.34 -19.46 -11.50
C SER A 27 20.09 -18.12 -11.52
N VAL A 28 19.41 -17.04 -11.12
CA VAL A 28 20.00 -15.70 -10.99
C VAL A 28 21.00 -15.67 -9.84
N TYR A 29 20.71 -16.31 -8.71
CA TYR A 29 21.66 -16.44 -7.61
C TYR A 29 22.95 -17.11 -8.08
N GLU A 30 22.86 -18.29 -8.72
CA GLU A 30 24.01 -19.07 -9.20
C GLU A 30 24.92 -18.26 -10.12
N LEU A 31 24.34 -17.50 -11.06
CA LEU A 31 25.09 -16.65 -11.98
C LEU A 31 25.79 -15.48 -11.27
N MET A 32 25.13 -14.89 -10.28
CA MET A 32 25.58 -13.66 -9.62
C MET A 32 26.40 -13.92 -8.35
N GLN A 33 26.66 -15.19 -8.00
CA GLN A 33 27.49 -15.53 -6.84
C GLN A 33 28.86 -14.84 -6.96
N GLY A 34 29.19 -14.01 -5.97
CA GLY A 34 30.45 -13.24 -5.94
C GLY A 34 30.38 -11.86 -6.60
N LYS A 35 29.28 -11.47 -7.27
CA LYS A 35 29.09 -10.14 -7.88
C LYS A 35 28.40 -9.11 -6.96
N GLY A 36 28.14 -9.48 -5.70
CA GLY A 36 27.52 -8.61 -4.69
C GLY A 36 26.14 -9.11 -4.24
N TYR A 37 25.47 -8.34 -3.38
CA TYR A 37 24.18 -8.69 -2.78
C TYR A 37 23.05 -7.83 -3.37
N PRO A 38 21.87 -8.41 -3.66
CA PRO A 38 20.74 -7.64 -4.17
C PRO A 38 20.15 -6.80 -3.04
N ASN A 39 20.01 -5.49 -3.28
CA ASN A 39 19.41 -4.57 -2.30
C ASN A 39 18.02 -4.15 -2.74
N ASN A 40 17.55 -2.95 -2.39
CA ASN A 40 16.30 -2.43 -2.93
C ASN A 40 16.58 -1.65 -4.22
N CYS A 41 15.86 -1.97 -5.29
CA CYS A 41 16.00 -1.34 -6.60
C CYS A 41 14.61 -0.96 -7.12
N SER A 42 14.45 0.28 -7.57
CA SER A 42 13.22 0.74 -8.19
C SER A 42 13.50 1.60 -9.42
N LEU A 43 12.58 1.54 -10.36
CA LEU A 43 12.45 2.56 -11.40
C LEU A 43 11.74 3.77 -10.81
N SER A 44 12.20 4.95 -11.16
CA SER A 44 11.55 6.21 -10.84
C SER A 44 11.17 6.95 -12.11
N ASP A 45 10.04 7.65 -12.03
CA ASP A 45 9.65 8.61 -13.06
C ASP A 45 9.76 10.03 -12.49
N PRO A 46 10.71 10.84 -12.99
CA PRO A 46 10.88 12.21 -12.54
C PRO A 46 9.83 13.16 -13.14
N SER A 47 8.92 12.68 -14.00
CA SER A 47 7.80 13.51 -14.45
C SER A 47 6.90 13.87 -13.27
N GLY A 48 6.88 15.15 -12.88
CA GLY A 48 6.18 15.61 -11.68
C GLY A 48 4.66 15.73 -11.81
N GLU A 49 4.12 15.84 -13.04
CA GLU A 49 2.68 15.98 -13.25
C GLU A 49 2.05 14.67 -13.73
N CYS A 50 1.04 14.20 -13.01
CA CYS A 50 0.30 12.99 -13.33
C CYS A 50 -1.20 13.23 -13.09
N THR A 51 -2.05 12.93 -14.07
CA THR A 51 -3.50 12.93 -13.81
C THR A 51 -3.87 11.71 -12.96
N LEU A 52 -4.96 11.79 -12.20
CA LEU A 52 -5.44 10.64 -11.41
C LEU A 52 -5.71 9.39 -12.26
N GLN A 53 -6.22 9.59 -13.49
CA GLN A 53 -6.44 8.51 -14.46
C GLN A 53 -5.12 7.85 -14.88
N MET A 54 -4.10 8.65 -15.17
CA MET A 54 -2.79 8.14 -15.58
C MET A 54 -2.09 7.44 -14.41
N TYR A 55 -2.21 7.97 -13.19
CA TYR A 55 -1.68 7.30 -12.01
C TYR A 55 -2.38 5.96 -11.76
N GLU A 56 -3.72 5.90 -11.89
CA GLU A 56 -4.47 4.66 -11.74
C GLU A 56 -4.02 3.58 -12.73
N GLN A 57 -3.79 3.94 -14.00
CA GLN A 57 -3.22 3.04 -15.01
C GLN A 57 -1.82 2.55 -14.59
N ARG A 58 -0.95 3.47 -14.19
CA ARG A 58 0.40 3.12 -13.73
C ARG A 58 0.38 2.22 -12.48
N MET A 59 -0.57 2.40 -11.57
CA MET A 59 -0.71 1.52 -10.41
C MET A 59 -1.04 0.07 -10.80
N MET A 60 -1.80 -0.12 -11.88
CA MET A 60 -2.07 -1.46 -12.43
C MET A 60 -0.80 -2.10 -12.98
N ASP A 61 0.15 -1.30 -13.48
CA ASP A 61 1.48 -1.75 -13.91
C ASP A 61 2.49 -1.88 -12.75
N GLY A 62 2.06 -1.66 -11.52
CA GLY A 62 2.86 -1.80 -10.31
C GLY A 62 3.62 -0.56 -9.85
N TRP A 63 3.33 0.61 -10.43
CA TRP A 63 3.82 1.89 -9.90
C TRP A 63 3.10 2.27 -8.61
N ARG A 64 3.77 3.02 -7.75
CA ARG A 64 3.22 3.68 -6.56
C ARG A 64 3.82 5.07 -6.43
N ARG A 65 3.20 5.91 -5.62
CA ARG A 65 3.75 7.22 -5.24
C ARG A 65 4.19 7.25 -3.78
N SER A 66 5.10 8.17 -3.47
CA SER A 66 5.46 8.60 -2.13
C SER A 66 5.63 10.11 -2.18
N GLY A 67 4.67 10.87 -1.64
CA GLY A 67 4.59 12.28 -1.98
C GLY A 67 4.26 12.47 -3.47
N ASP A 68 5.03 13.34 -4.12
CA ASP A 68 5.09 13.60 -5.57
C ASP A 68 5.96 12.60 -6.34
N TYR A 69 6.78 11.80 -5.64
CA TYR A 69 7.70 10.87 -6.25
C TYR A 69 7.00 9.57 -6.67
N MET A 70 7.12 9.20 -7.95
CA MET A 70 6.60 7.94 -8.49
C MET A 70 7.70 6.90 -8.65
N TYR A 71 7.41 5.66 -8.23
CA TYR A 71 8.34 4.55 -8.35
C TYR A 71 7.66 3.21 -8.67
N LYS A 72 8.41 2.31 -9.31
CA LYS A 72 8.04 0.91 -9.54
C LYS A 72 9.18 0.01 -9.08
N PRO A 73 8.96 -0.87 -8.10
CA PRO A 73 9.97 -1.83 -7.67
C PRO A 73 10.44 -2.72 -8.82
N ASP A 74 11.75 -2.97 -8.89
CA ASP A 74 12.32 -3.99 -9.76
C ASP A 74 12.35 -5.31 -9.01
N LEU A 75 11.44 -6.23 -9.36
CA LEU A 75 11.29 -7.51 -8.67
C LEU A 75 12.44 -8.49 -8.89
N LEU A 76 13.20 -8.32 -9.98
CA LEU A 76 14.32 -9.19 -10.30
C LEU A 76 15.58 -8.80 -9.54
N ARG A 77 15.76 -7.49 -9.30
CA ARG A 77 16.94 -6.90 -8.65
C ARG A 77 16.71 -6.48 -7.19
N SER A 78 15.49 -6.64 -6.69
CA SER A 78 15.14 -6.34 -5.29
C SER A 78 15.12 -7.57 -4.39
N CYS A 79 15.71 -7.47 -3.20
CA CYS A 79 15.68 -8.54 -2.20
C CYS A 79 14.29 -8.87 -1.64
N CYS A 80 13.32 -7.95 -1.72
CA CYS A 80 11.95 -8.15 -1.28
C CYS A 80 10.99 -7.92 -2.45
N ARG A 81 10.15 -8.93 -2.75
CA ARG A 81 9.30 -8.95 -3.94
C ARG A 81 7.99 -8.27 -3.60
N GLN A 82 7.80 -7.10 -4.19
CA GLN A 82 6.73 -6.17 -3.90
C GLN A 82 5.61 -6.34 -4.91
N TYR A 83 4.70 -7.28 -4.67
CA TYR A 83 3.55 -7.51 -5.54
C TYR A 83 2.46 -6.49 -5.23
N PRO A 84 2.00 -5.67 -6.20
CA PRO A 84 0.76 -4.92 -6.06
C PRO A 84 -0.36 -5.85 -5.60
N ILE A 85 -1.08 -5.48 -4.55
CA ILE A 85 -2.25 -6.21 -4.07
C ILE A 85 -3.46 -5.30 -4.07
N ARG A 86 -4.58 -5.83 -4.56
CA ARG A 86 -5.89 -5.18 -4.49
C ARG A 86 -6.97 -6.17 -4.07
N THR A 87 -8.05 -5.65 -3.53
CA THR A 87 -9.23 -6.44 -3.16
C THR A 87 -10.48 -5.60 -3.42
N ASN A 88 -11.65 -6.20 -3.24
CA ASN A 88 -12.92 -5.48 -3.18
C ASN A 88 -13.83 -6.15 -2.16
N TYR A 89 -14.98 -5.54 -1.89
CA TYR A 89 -15.92 -6.06 -0.89
C TYR A 89 -16.34 -7.51 -1.18
N SER A 90 -16.61 -7.84 -2.45
CA SER A 90 -17.01 -9.18 -2.86
C SER A 90 -15.91 -10.21 -2.57
N MET A 91 -14.67 -9.93 -2.97
CA MET A 91 -13.51 -10.79 -2.67
C MET A 91 -13.32 -10.94 -1.16
N PHE A 92 -13.36 -9.85 -0.41
CA PHE A 92 -13.16 -9.88 1.05
C PHE A 92 -14.19 -10.76 1.77
N VAL A 93 -15.47 -10.67 1.37
CA VAL A 93 -16.56 -11.43 1.99
C VAL A 93 -16.61 -12.86 1.48
N ASN A 94 -16.57 -13.06 0.16
CA ASN A 94 -16.86 -14.35 -0.48
C ASN A 94 -15.67 -15.32 -0.44
N ASP A 95 -14.44 -14.81 -0.47
CA ASP A 95 -13.25 -15.67 -0.40
C ASP A 95 -12.88 -16.04 1.06
N GLY A 96 -13.76 -15.76 2.04
CA GLY A 96 -13.60 -16.20 3.43
C GLY A 96 -12.61 -15.38 4.25
N PHE A 97 -12.11 -14.26 3.72
CA PHE A 97 -11.18 -13.35 4.39
C PHE A 97 -11.84 -12.46 5.45
N HIS A 98 -13.16 -12.34 5.42
CA HIS A 98 -13.98 -11.93 6.56
C HIS A 98 -14.01 -13.02 7.66
N ASN A 99 -12.81 -13.41 8.11
CA ASN A 99 -12.52 -14.50 9.03
C ASN A 99 -12.70 -14.09 10.50
N LYS A 100 -12.46 -15.04 11.42
CA LYS A 100 -12.59 -14.82 12.88
C LYS A 100 -11.71 -13.66 13.38
N SER A 101 -10.54 -13.44 12.79
CA SER A 101 -9.60 -12.40 13.25
C SER A 101 -10.09 -11.00 12.90
N THR A 102 -10.52 -10.77 11.65
CA THR A 102 -11.04 -9.46 11.21
C THR A 102 -12.32 -9.12 11.98
N LYS A 103 -13.24 -10.07 12.12
CA LYS A 103 -14.44 -9.94 12.96
C LYS A 103 -14.12 -9.60 14.41
N LYS A 104 -13.11 -10.23 15.01
CA LYS A 104 -12.69 -9.96 16.39
C LYS A 104 -12.16 -8.54 16.57
N SER A 105 -11.35 -8.05 15.62
CA SER A 105 -10.84 -6.67 15.65
C SER A 105 -11.97 -5.65 15.60
N ILE A 106 -12.94 -5.83 14.68
CA ILE A 106 -14.10 -4.95 14.57
C ILE A 106 -14.93 -5.00 15.86
N ARG A 107 -15.29 -6.19 16.36
CA ARG A 107 -16.09 -6.33 17.60
C ARG A 107 -15.42 -5.65 18.79
N ARG A 108 -14.10 -5.82 18.93
CA ARG A 108 -13.32 -5.15 19.98
C ARG A 108 -13.39 -3.64 19.83
N PHE A 109 -13.14 -3.11 18.63
CA PHE A 109 -13.19 -1.68 18.38
C PHE A 109 -14.58 -1.11 18.70
N TYR A 110 -15.65 -1.75 18.18
CA TYR A 110 -17.03 -1.38 18.47
C TYR A 110 -17.34 -1.33 19.97
N ARG A 111 -16.98 -2.37 20.73
CA ARG A 111 -17.23 -2.42 22.17
C ARG A 111 -16.51 -1.30 22.91
N GLU A 112 -15.26 -1.00 22.54
CA GLU A 112 -14.50 0.08 23.17
C GLU A 112 -15.12 1.47 22.88
N MET A 113 -15.70 1.67 21.70
CA MET A 113 -16.30 2.96 21.29
C MET A 113 -17.73 3.17 21.80
N THR A 114 -18.52 2.11 21.95
CA THR A 114 -19.96 2.18 22.27
C THR A 114 -20.31 1.64 23.66
N GLY A 115 -19.41 0.89 24.30
CA GLY A 115 -19.71 0.12 25.52
C GLY A 115 -20.64 -1.07 25.30
N SER A 116 -21.09 -1.32 24.07
CA SER A 116 -22.06 -2.36 23.73
C SER A 116 -21.42 -3.51 22.93
N GLU A 117 -22.03 -4.69 22.97
CA GLU A 117 -21.66 -5.80 22.10
C GLU A 117 -22.46 -5.74 20.79
N ILE A 118 -21.80 -5.97 19.66
CA ILE A 118 -22.46 -6.00 18.36
C ILE A 118 -23.01 -7.40 18.08
N THR A 119 -24.32 -7.48 17.82
CA THR A 119 -25.03 -8.75 17.61
C THR A 119 -25.00 -9.21 16.16
N THR A 120 -24.81 -8.28 15.21
CA THR A 120 -24.77 -8.60 13.78
C THR A 120 -23.43 -9.19 13.34
N THR A 121 -23.49 -10.04 12.32
CA THR A 121 -22.33 -10.54 11.58
C THR A 121 -22.19 -9.91 10.20
N ASN A 122 -23.13 -9.03 9.82
CA ASN A 122 -23.15 -8.34 8.55
C ASN A 122 -22.17 -7.16 8.59
N LEU A 123 -21.16 -7.19 7.72
CA LEU A 123 -20.11 -6.18 7.69
C LEU A 123 -20.62 -4.79 7.34
N GLU A 124 -21.61 -4.69 6.44
CA GLU A 124 -22.24 -3.41 6.08
C GLU A 124 -22.96 -2.78 7.27
N GLU A 125 -23.70 -3.58 8.03
CA GLU A 125 -24.34 -3.11 9.25
C GLU A 125 -23.28 -2.67 10.26
N MET A 126 -22.25 -3.49 10.50
CA MET A 126 -21.15 -3.12 11.40
C MET A 126 -20.50 -1.79 10.98
N TYR A 127 -20.27 -1.58 9.68
CA TYR A 127 -19.71 -0.34 9.14
C TYR A 127 -20.65 0.85 9.36
N ASN A 128 -21.92 0.73 8.98
CA ASN A 128 -22.92 1.79 9.12
C ASN A 128 -23.17 2.17 10.60
N PHE A 129 -23.01 1.23 11.53
CA PHE A 129 -23.10 1.49 12.96
C PHE A 129 -21.93 2.34 13.49
N TYR A 130 -20.75 2.32 12.85
CA TYR A 130 -19.63 3.20 13.23
C TYR A 130 -19.90 4.67 12.95
N ASP A 131 -20.51 4.97 11.80
CA ASP A 131 -20.73 6.36 11.41
C ASP A 131 -21.95 7.00 12.11
N LYS A 132 -22.77 6.19 12.81
CA LYS A 132 -24.05 6.64 13.43
C LYS A 132 -24.19 6.30 14.92
N GLY A 133 -23.25 5.57 15.52
CA GLY A 133 -23.49 4.86 16.79
C GLY A 133 -22.80 5.41 18.05
N SER A 134 -21.95 6.43 17.96
CA SER A 134 -21.29 7.00 19.15
C SER A 134 -20.72 8.38 18.90
N ASP A 135 -20.99 9.33 19.81
CA ASP A 135 -20.31 10.64 19.82
C ASP A 135 -18.81 10.53 20.14
N ARG A 136 -18.35 9.34 20.58
CA ARG A 136 -16.94 9.09 20.91
C ARG A 136 -16.06 8.80 19.72
N PHE A 137 -16.63 8.30 18.61
CA PHE A 137 -15.84 7.99 17.41
C PHE A 137 -16.56 8.41 16.15
N PHE A 138 -15.87 9.17 15.32
CA PHE A 138 -16.30 9.51 13.98
C PHE A 138 -15.09 9.73 13.09
N THR A 139 -15.32 9.77 11.78
CA THR A 139 -14.28 10.17 10.84
C THR A 139 -14.69 11.41 10.06
N VAL A 140 -13.67 12.16 9.62
CA VAL A 140 -13.82 13.37 8.81
C VAL A 140 -12.87 13.24 7.63
N LEU A 141 -13.34 13.58 6.43
CA LEU A 141 -12.49 13.68 5.26
C LEU A 141 -11.88 15.07 5.21
N MET A 142 -10.55 15.14 5.16
CA MET A 142 -9.81 16.39 5.10
C MET A 142 -8.93 16.42 3.85
N PRO A 143 -8.57 17.62 3.36
CA PRO A 143 -7.52 17.74 2.34
C PRO A 143 -6.21 17.13 2.85
N ASP A 144 -5.37 16.72 1.92
CA ASP A 144 -4.01 16.24 2.18
C ASP A 144 -3.04 17.35 2.64
N SER A 145 -3.56 18.53 2.99
CA SER A 145 -2.77 19.65 3.48
C SER A 145 -2.18 19.43 4.88
N PHE A 146 -1.15 20.23 5.17
CA PHE A 146 -0.52 20.31 6.48
C PHE A 146 -1.51 20.74 7.58
N GLY A 147 -1.39 20.11 8.74
CA GLY A 147 -2.09 20.48 9.97
C GLY A 147 -1.20 20.14 11.17
N LEU A 148 -1.19 21.01 12.18
CA LEU A 148 -0.35 20.81 13.38
C LEU A 148 -0.72 19.53 14.13
N ASP A 149 -2.02 19.26 14.25
CA ASP A 149 -2.56 18.02 14.82
C ASP A 149 -2.15 16.77 14.02
N LYS A 150 -2.19 16.86 12.69
CA LYS A 150 -1.74 15.77 11.80
C LYS A 150 -0.24 15.50 11.94
N PHE A 151 0.56 16.57 12.02
CA PHE A 151 2.00 16.47 12.22
C PHE A 151 2.35 15.91 13.61
N ASP A 152 1.65 16.33 14.66
CA ASP A 152 1.82 15.79 16.01
C ASP A 152 1.55 14.28 16.05
N LEU A 153 0.50 13.82 15.37
CA LEU A 153 0.20 12.41 15.23
C LEU A 153 1.30 11.66 14.46
N PHE A 154 1.75 12.22 13.32
CA PHE A 154 2.83 11.65 12.53
C PHE A 154 4.10 11.47 13.36
N ARG A 155 4.50 12.51 14.11
CA ARG A 155 5.67 12.49 14.99
C ARG A 155 5.58 11.39 16.05
N LYS A 156 4.46 11.31 16.77
CA LYS A 156 4.23 10.23 17.76
C LYS A 156 4.36 8.84 17.12
N TYR A 157 3.80 8.68 15.93
CA TYR A 157 3.83 7.41 15.21
C TYR A 157 5.23 7.05 14.72
N GLN A 158 5.97 7.98 14.11
CA GLN A 158 7.31 7.74 13.60
C GLN A 158 8.29 7.32 14.69
N ILE A 159 8.31 8.08 15.80
CA ILE A 159 9.18 7.79 16.96
C ILE A 159 8.84 6.41 17.55
N SER A 160 7.56 6.09 17.71
CA SER A 160 7.16 4.85 18.36
C SER A 160 7.21 3.61 17.45
N ALA A 161 6.91 3.74 16.16
CA ALA A 161 6.72 2.61 15.25
C ALA A 161 7.96 2.35 14.39
N HIS A 162 8.75 3.39 14.08
CA HIS A 162 9.94 3.30 13.23
C HIS A 162 11.25 3.59 13.98
N ASN A 163 11.18 3.98 15.26
CA ASN A 163 12.35 4.34 16.09
C ASN A 163 13.17 5.51 15.51
N GLU A 164 12.52 6.42 14.78
CA GLU A 164 13.13 7.67 14.32
C GLU A 164 13.34 8.63 15.50
N THR A 165 14.34 9.50 15.41
CA THR A 165 14.59 10.53 16.42
C THR A 165 13.67 11.75 16.24
N GLU A 166 13.55 12.59 17.26
CA GLU A 166 12.74 13.82 17.14
C GLU A 166 13.29 14.77 16.08
N GLU A 167 14.61 14.75 15.86
CA GLU A 167 15.28 15.57 14.84
C GLU A 167 14.99 15.10 13.41
N GLU A 168 14.80 13.78 13.21
CA GLU A 168 14.48 13.20 11.90
C GLU A 168 13.03 13.48 11.46
N VAL A 169 12.13 13.75 12.42
CA VAL A 169 10.70 13.94 12.16
C VAL A 169 10.34 15.42 12.08
N THR A 170 10.62 16.01 10.91
CA THR A 170 10.39 17.44 10.63
C THR A 170 9.03 17.74 9.97
N PRO A 171 8.48 18.96 10.12
CA PRO A 171 7.31 19.40 9.36
C PRO A 171 7.47 19.26 7.84
N GLU A 172 8.68 19.50 7.34
CA GLU A 172 9.05 19.37 5.94
C GLU A 172 8.99 17.91 5.47
N SER A 173 9.48 16.96 6.28
CA SER A 173 9.41 15.54 5.94
C SER A 173 7.96 15.04 5.90
N PHE A 174 7.12 15.48 6.85
CA PHE A 174 5.69 15.22 6.84
C PHE A 174 5.01 15.79 5.59
N TYR A 175 5.28 17.07 5.26
CA TYR A 175 4.70 17.71 4.08
C TYR A 175 5.09 16.97 2.80
N ARG A 176 6.39 16.72 2.60
CA ARG A 176 6.89 16.01 1.42
C ARG A 176 6.29 14.61 1.30
N PHE A 177 6.16 13.88 2.41
CA PHE A 177 5.72 12.49 2.37
C PHE A 177 4.21 12.34 2.21
N LEU A 178 3.42 13.16 2.92
CA LEU A 178 1.98 12.95 3.08
C LEU A 178 1.12 14.06 2.50
N CYS A 179 1.67 15.24 2.24
CA CYS A 179 0.93 16.37 1.66
C CYS A 179 1.29 16.65 0.20
N SER A 180 2.52 16.35 -0.20
CA SER A 180 2.92 16.45 -1.60
C SER A 180 2.28 15.32 -2.41
N ASN A 181 1.88 15.63 -3.64
CA ASN A 181 1.32 14.68 -4.58
C ASN A 181 1.52 15.19 -6.01
N PRO A 182 1.51 14.30 -7.02
CA PRO A 182 1.76 14.68 -8.42
C PRO A 182 0.49 15.15 -9.17
N PHE A 183 -0.63 15.34 -8.47
CA PHE A 183 -1.94 15.61 -9.07
C PHE A 183 -2.22 17.10 -9.16
N GLU A 184 -3.03 17.50 -10.14
CA GLU A 184 -3.56 18.86 -10.21
C GLU A 184 -4.41 19.17 -8.98
N GLN A 185 -4.37 20.43 -8.53
CA GLN A 185 -5.17 20.87 -7.39
C GLN A 185 -6.66 20.76 -7.72
N LEU A 186 -7.39 20.07 -6.85
CA LEU A 186 -8.83 19.88 -6.99
C LEU A 186 -9.60 20.85 -6.10
N ASP A 187 -10.60 21.50 -6.66
CA ASP A 187 -11.53 22.35 -5.91
C ASP A 187 -12.63 21.49 -5.27
N ILE A 188 -12.35 20.97 -4.08
CA ILE A 188 -13.26 20.11 -3.31
C ILE A 188 -14.00 20.96 -2.27
N ASN A 189 -15.34 20.95 -2.34
CA ASN A 189 -16.18 21.55 -1.29
C ASN A 189 -16.22 20.64 -0.05
N TRP A 190 -15.21 20.75 0.80
CA TRP A 190 -15.07 19.94 2.03
C TRP A 190 -16.25 20.07 3.00
N ILE A 191 -16.94 21.21 3.02
CA ILE A 191 -18.12 21.42 3.87
C ILE A 191 -19.27 20.53 3.41
N GLU A 192 -19.52 20.49 2.10
CA GLU A 192 -20.58 19.65 1.53
C GLU A 192 -20.23 18.17 1.63
N VAL A 193 -18.99 17.80 1.29
CA VAL A 193 -18.48 16.43 1.42
C VAL A 193 -18.66 15.91 2.85
N ASN A 194 -18.21 16.65 3.86
CA ASN A 194 -18.31 16.20 5.25
C ASN A 194 -19.74 16.23 5.79
N ARG A 195 -20.61 17.12 5.30
CA ARG A 195 -22.03 17.11 5.65
C ARG A 195 -22.70 15.81 5.19
N GLU A 196 -22.44 15.39 3.96
CA GLU A 196 -23.02 14.15 3.43
C GLU A 196 -22.34 12.90 3.99
N TRP A 197 -21.04 12.97 4.26
CA TRP A 197 -20.28 11.94 4.98
C TRP A 197 -20.85 11.67 6.37
N GLY A 198 -21.02 12.71 7.20
CA GLY A 198 -21.55 12.57 8.55
C GLY A 198 -23.01 12.09 8.62
N LYS A 199 -23.79 12.27 7.54
CA LYS A 199 -25.14 11.68 7.42
C LYS A 199 -25.12 10.22 6.95
N GLY A 200 -23.97 9.73 6.49
CA GLY A 200 -23.85 8.47 5.76
C GLY A 200 -24.56 8.49 4.41
N ASN A 201 -24.69 9.66 3.76
CA ASN A 201 -25.32 9.79 2.45
C ASN A 201 -24.31 9.56 1.31
N TYR A 202 -23.77 8.35 1.26
CA TYR A 202 -22.71 7.96 0.32
C TYR A 202 -23.12 8.08 -1.15
N ASN A 203 -24.42 8.06 -1.47
CA ASN A 203 -24.93 8.24 -2.83
C ASN A 203 -25.09 9.72 -3.24
N SER A 204 -24.73 10.66 -2.38
CA SER A 204 -24.75 12.10 -2.72
C SER A 204 -23.79 12.40 -3.86
N LYS A 205 -24.14 13.39 -4.70
CA LYS A 205 -23.26 13.83 -5.79
C LYS A 205 -21.88 14.23 -5.28
N ALA A 206 -21.81 14.93 -4.14
CA ALA A 206 -20.55 15.39 -3.54
C ALA A 206 -19.59 14.24 -3.23
N LEU A 207 -20.07 13.12 -2.67
CA LEU A 207 -19.23 11.95 -2.37
C LEU A 207 -18.95 11.12 -3.62
N GLN A 208 -19.92 10.97 -4.52
CA GLN A 208 -19.75 10.20 -5.75
C GLN A 208 -18.79 10.86 -6.76
N SER A 209 -18.68 12.19 -6.74
CA SER A 209 -17.69 12.94 -7.53
C SER A 209 -16.35 13.13 -6.83
N LEU A 210 -16.19 12.63 -5.60
CA LEU A 210 -14.94 12.79 -4.85
C LEU A 210 -13.84 11.97 -5.53
N VAL A 211 -12.78 12.67 -5.93
CA VAL A 211 -11.53 12.10 -6.44
C VAL A 211 -10.38 12.94 -5.91
N GLY A 212 -9.17 12.37 -5.89
CA GLY A 212 -7.95 13.02 -5.41
C GLY A 212 -7.43 12.47 -4.08
N PRO A 213 -6.30 13.03 -3.62
CA PRO A 213 -5.71 12.68 -2.35
C PRO A 213 -6.57 13.21 -1.19
N VAL A 214 -6.80 12.38 -0.19
CA VAL A 214 -7.60 12.71 0.99
C VAL A 214 -6.97 12.14 2.25
N HIS A 215 -7.13 12.85 3.36
CA HIS A 215 -6.84 12.33 4.70
C HIS A 215 -8.16 11.97 5.38
N GLU A 216 -8.46 10.68 5.55
CA GLU A 216 -9.53 10.25 6.45
C GLU A 216 -9.00 10.33 7.89
N CYS A 217 -9.50 11.30 8.64
CA CYS A 217 -9.09 11.58 10.01
C CYS A 217 -10.04 10.89 10.99
N TYR A 218 -9.48 10.07 11.88
CA TYR A 218 -10.22 9.27 12.86
C TYR A 218 -10.20 10.03 14.19
N ILE A 219 -11.36 10.48 14.65
CA ILE A 219 -11.50 11.22 15.90
C ILE A 219 -12.01 10.27 16.98
N ILE A 220 -11.28 10.14 18.08
CA ILE A 220 -11.69 9.36 19.27
C ILE A 220 -11.70 10.29 20.48
N ASP A 221 -12.83 10.36 21.18
CA ASP A 221 -13.01 11.19 22.38
C ASP A 221 -12.60 12.66 22.17
N GLY A 222 -12.87 13.19 20.96
CA GLY A 222 -12.55 14.57 20.56
C GLY A 222 -11.11 14.79 20.10
N GLU A 223 -10.27 13.76 20.06
CA GLU A 223 -8.85 13.86 19.67
C GLU A 223 -8.56 13.09 18.37
N LEU A 224 -7.62 13.60 17.58
CA LEU A 224 -7.14 12.92 16.37
C LEU A 224 -6.34 11.67 16.74
N ALA A 225 -6.92 10.50 16.47
CA ALA A 225 -6.40 9.20 16.87
C ALA A 225 -5.68 8.45 15.75
N ALA A 226 -6.10 8.66 14.50
CA ALA A 226 -5.47 8.08 13.31
C ALA A 226 -5.74 8.90 12.06
N ILE A 227 -4.89 8.71 11.05
CA ILE A 227 -5.08 9.24 9.70
C ILE A 227 -4.81 8.11 8.70
N ALA A 228 -5.77 7.88 7.81
CA ALA A 228 -5.55 7.15 6.57
C ALA A 228 -5.30 8.15 5.44
N VAL A 229 -4.14 8.05 4.82
CA VAL A 229 -3.75 8.84 3.64
C VAL A 229 -4.12 8.02 2.42
N LEU A 230 -5.09 8.50 1.66
CA LEU A 230 -5.74 7.76 0.58
C LEU A 230 -5.70 8.55 -0.72
N ASP A 231 -5.59 7.86 -1.84
CA ASP A 231 -5.97 8.41 -3.15
C ASP A 231 -7.33 7.85 -3.57
N ILE A 232 -8.32 8.72 -3.73
CA ILE A 232 -9.61 8.36 -4.33
C ILE A 232 -9.48 8.54 -5.83
N LEU A 233 -9.36 7.44 -6.56
CA LEU A 233 -9.12 7.42 -8.00
C LEU A 233 -10.43 7.23 -8.77
N PRO A 234 -10.43 7.36 -10.11
CA PRO A 234 -11.64 7.22 -10.90
C PRO A 234 -12.39 5.92 -10.62
N THR A 235 -11.68 4.78 -10.55
CA THR A 235 -12.28 3.46 -10.36
C THR A 235 -11.81 2.73 -9.09
N SER A 236 -10.90 3.30 -8.31
CA SER A 236 -10.36 2.64 -7.13
C SER A 236 -10.10 3.58 -5.94
N VAL A 237 -9.87 2.98 -4.78
CA VAL A 237 -9.30 3.65 -3.61
C VAL A 237 -7.91 3.08 -3.38
N SER A 238 -6.89 3.91 -3.19
CA SER A 238 -5.52 3.46 -2.92
C SER A 238 -5.05 3.92 -1.56
N SER A 239 -4.58 2.98 -0.73
CA SER A 239 -3.95 3.29 0.54
C SER A 239 -2.49 3.70 0.32
N VAL A 240 -2.13 4.90 0.74
CA VAL A 240 -0.76 5.44 0.65
C VAL A 240 -0.03 5.22 1.96
N TYR A 241 -0.64 5.66 3.07
CA TYR A 241 -0.06 5.53 4.41
C TYR A 241 -1.13 5.48 5.47
N PHE A 242 -0.83 4.84 6.60
CA PHE A 242 -1.71 4.83 7.77
C PHE A 242 -0.88 5.05 9.04
N MET A 243 -1.26 6.06 9.81
CA MET A 243 -0.62 6.42 11.08
C MET A 243 -1.67 6.58 12.17
N TRP A 244 -1.29 6.27 13.41
CA TRP A 244 -2.20 6.26 14.54
C TRP A 244 -1.46 6.50 15.86
N ASP A 245 -2.16 7.03 16.87
CA ASP A 245 -1.56 7.38 18.15
C ASP A 245 -1.27 6.08 18.95
N PRO A 246 -0.01 5.79 19.32
CA PRO A 246 0.39 4.59 20.05
C PRO A 246 -0.47 4.28 21.29
N LYS A 247 -1.07 5.30 21.94
CA LYS A 247 -2.00 5.13 23.07
C LYS A 247 -3.22 4.25 22.73
N HIS A 248 -3.58 4.16 21.45
CA HIS A 248 -4.69 3.38 20.93
C HIS A 248 -4.29 2.00 20.38
N ALA A 249 -3.06 1.52 20.64
CA ALA A 249 -2.56 0.24 20.11
C ALA A 249 -3.51 -0.95 20.33
N LYS A 250 -4.19 -0.98 21.49
CA LYS A 250 -5.16 -2.04 21.84
C LYS A 250 -6.36 -2.11 20.90
N LEU A 251 -6.68 -1.03 20.17
CA LEU A 251 -7.84 -0.96 19.29
C LEU A 251 -7.59 -1.72 17.97
N GLY A 252 -6.34 -1.83 17.52
CA GLY A 252 -6.01 -2.47 16.24
C GLY A 252 -6.44 -1.64 15.04
N LEU A 253 -6.22 -0.33 15.10
CA LEU A 253 -6.69 0.67 14.13
C LEU A 253 -6.28 0.35 12.68
N GLY A 254 -5.11 -0.24 12.44
CA GLY A 254 -4.72 -0.65 11.08
C GLY A 254 -5.64 -1.72 10.45
N THR A 255 -6.18 -2.65 11.25
CA THR A 255 -7.19 -3.60 10.75
C THR A 255 -8.54 -2.91 10.53
N VAL A 256 -8.89 -1.98 11.42
CA VAL A 256 -10.13 -1.20 11.27
C VAL A 256 -10.08 -0.38 9.99
N SER A 257 -8.98 0.35 9.75
CA SER A 257 -8.77 1.18 8.55
C SER A 257 -8.88 0.37 7.27
N ALA A 258 -8.16 -0.75 7.13
CA ALA A 258 -8.22 -1.58 5.93
C ALA A 258 -9.65 -2.08 5.62
N ILE A 259 -10.42 -2.45 6.64
CA ILE A 259 -11.81 -2.87 6.46
C ILE A 259 -12.68 -1.67 6.08
N ARG A 260 -12.43 -0.50 6.67
CA ARG A 260 -13.13 0.73 6.32
C ARG A 260 -12.84 1.16 4.89
N GLU A 261 -11.60 1.06 4.43
CA GLU A 261 -11.20 1.41 3.06
C GLU A 261 -11.82 0.45 2.02
N ILE A 262 -11.96 -0.85 2.34
CA ILE A 262 -12.74 -1.80 1.51
C ILE A 262 -14.20 -1.38 1.40
N MET A 263 -14.80 -0.98 2.53
CA MET A 263 -16.18 -0.49 2.58
C MET A 263 -16.34 0.83 1.84
N LEU A 264 -15.38 1.74 1.98
CA LEU A 264 -15.34 3.02 1.29
C LEU A 264 -15.35 2.83 -0.22
N ALA A 265 -14.49 1.94 -0.75
CA ALA A 265 -14.47 1.62 -2.17
C ALA A 265 -15.86 1.16 -2.64
N LYS A 266 -16.51 0.26 -1.90
CA LYS A 266 -17.89 -0.18 -2.22
C LYS A 266 -18.91 0.96 -2.16
N LEU A 267 -18.86 1.81 -1.14
CA LEU A 267 -19.83 2.91 -0.93
C LEU A 267 -19.70 4.02 -1.98
N LEU A 268 -18.48 4.23 -2.49
CA LEU A 268 -18.18 5.18 -3.57
C LEU A 268 -18.24 4.53 -4.97
N HIS A 269 -18.82 3.32 -5.09
CA HIS A 269 -18.93 2.55 -6.34
C HIS A 269 -17.60 2.40 -7.10
N LYS A 270 -16.51 2.20 -6.35
CA LYS A 270 -15.18 1.90 -6.86
C LYS A 270 -15.01 0.39 -6.98
N ASP A 271 -14.35 -0.05 -8.05
CA ASP A 271 -14.17 -1.46 -8.38
C ASP A 271 -13.21 -2.15 -7.41
N HIS A 272 -12.16 -1.42 -6.99
CA HIS A 272 -11.06 -2.00 -6.21
C HIS A 272 -10.55 -1.07 -5.11
N TYR A 273 -10.01 -1.69 -4.07
CA TYR A 273 -9.20 -1.07 -3.04
C TYR A 273 -7.76 -1.63 -3.13
N TYR A 274 -6.76 -0.76 -3.32
CA TYR A 274 -5.34 -1.11 -3.39
C TYR A 274 -4.68 -0.92 -2.02
N LEU A 275 -4.06 -1.99 -1.49
CA LEU A 275 -3.40 -1.98 -0.18
C LEU A 275 -1.89 -1.66 -0.29
N GLY A 276 -1.44 -1.15 -1.43
CA GLY A 276 -0.02 -1.01 -1.75
C GLY A 276 0.59 -2.32 -2.22
N PHE A 277 1.71 -2.71 -1.61
CA PHE A 277 2.43 -3.95 -1.93
C PHE A 277 2.20 -5.05 -0.89
N TYR A 278 2.12 -6.29 -1.35
CA TYR A 278 2.23 -7.52 -0.58
C TYR A 278 3.63 -8.10 -0.79
N ILE A 279 4.28 -8.45 0.33
CA ILE A 279 5.59 -9.09 0.35
C ILE A 279 5.44 -10.36 1.22
N PRO A 280 5.43 -11.56 0.63
CA PRO A 280 5.06 -12.80 1.32
C PRO A 280 5.90 -13.12 2.55
N ASP A 281 7.19 -12.78 2.50
CA ASP A 281 8.19 -13.13 3.52
C ASP A 281 8.60 -11.94 4.39
N CYS A 282 7.85 -10.83 4.36
CA CYS A 282 8.07 -9.68 5.23
C CYS A 282 6.98 -9.60 6.30
N ALA A 283 7.36 -9.69 7.58
CA ALA A 283 6.44 -9.63 8.71
C ALA A 283 5.58 -8.34 8.73
N LYS A 284 6.13 -7.21 8.27
CA LYS A 284 5.41 -5.92 8.20
C LYS A 284 4.35 -5.89 7.09
N MET A 285 4.46 -6.75 6.08
CA MET A 285 3.65 -6.66 4.84
C MET A 285 2.74 -7.87 4.61
N VAL A 286 3.05 -9.01 5.23
CA VAL A 286 2.29 -10.27 5.09
C VAL A 286 0.85 -10.14 5.61
N TYR A 287 0.56 -9.19 6.49
CA TYR A 287 -0.78 -8.99 7.04
C TYR A 287 -1.83 -8.67 5.97
N LYS A 288 -1.44 -8.11 4.81
CA LYS A 288 -2.37 -7.72 3.74
C LYS A 288 -3.11 -8.91 3.16
N ALA A 289 -2.49 -10.09 3.17
CA ALA A 289 -3.14 -11.34 2.77
C ALA A 289 -4.39 -11.66 3.60
N LYS A 290 -4.52 -11.11 4.83
CA LYS A 290 -5.70 -11.30 5.69
C LYS A 290 -6.97 -10.66 5.12
N PHE A 291 -6.86 -9.75 4.16
CA PHE A 291 -7.97 -9.08 3.49
C PHE A 291 -8.29 -9.70 2.12
N GLY A 292 -7.59 -10.77 1.74
CA GLY A 292 -7.79 -11.47 0.48
C GLY A 292 -7.46 -10.61 -0.72
N GLY A 293 -8.14 -10.92 -1.82
CA GLY A 293 -7.98 -10.24 -3.09
C GLY A 293 -7.01 -10.94 -4.03
N GLU A 294 -6.35 -10.14 -4.84
CA GLU A 294 -5.53 -10.58 -5.96
C GLU A 294 -4.24 -9.76 -6.05
N ILE A 295 -3.22 -10.39 -6.59
CA ILE A 295 -1.90 -9.79 -6.80
C ILE A 295 -1.65 -9.62 -8.29
N ARG A 296 -0.88 -8.58 -8.66
CA ARG A 296 -0.47 -8.35 -10.04
C ARG A 296 0.50 -9.45 -10.46
N ASN A 297 0.20 -10.14 -11.56
CA ASN A 297 1.01 -11.20 -12.13
C ASN A 297 1.91 -10.68 -13.25
N PHE A 298 3.21 -10.54 -13.01
CA PHE A 298 4.14 -9.94 -13.98
C PHE A 298 4.60 -10.95 -15.03
N ASP A 299 3.69 -11.42 -15.87
CA ASP A 299 4.03 -12.24 -17.02
C ASP A 299 4.56 -11.40 -18.20
N THR A 300 4.94 -12.08 -19.28
CA THR A 300 5.46 -11.43 -20.50
C THR A 300 4.41 -11.26 -21.60
N SER A 301 3.13 -11.57 -21.33
CA SER A 301 2.07 -11.47 -22.35
C SER A 301 1.80 -10.01 -22.77
N GLY A 302 2.22 -9.05 -21.93
CA GLY A 302 2.00 -7.62 -22.13
C GLY A 302 0.66 -7.14 -21.56
N ASP A 303 -0.22 -8.05 -21.16
CA ASP A 303 -1.52 -7.73 -20.58
C ASP A 303 -1.45 -7.56 -19.05
N ILE A 304 -2.42 -6.81 -18.52
CA ILE A 304 -2.59 -6.67 -17.07
C ILE A 304 -3.39 -7.86 -16.54
N GLU A 305 -2.68 -8.83 -15.97
CA GLU A 305 -3.26 -9.98 -15.29
C GLU A 305 -3.15 -9.88 -13.76
N TRP A 306 -4.21 -10.31 -13.09
CA TRP A 306 -4.32 -10.42 -11.65
C TRP A 306 -4.65 -11.85 -11.25
N VAL A 307 -3.91 -12.40 -10.29
CA VAL A 307 -4.11 -13.77 -9.80
C VAL A 307 -4.62 -13.72 -8.38
N LYS A 308 -5.67 -14.50 -8.10
CA LYS A 308 -6.27 -14.56 -6.77
C LYS A 308 -5.27 -15.09 -5.77
N LEU A 309 -5.07 -14.33 -4.69
CA LEU A 309 -4.03 -14.62 -3.71
C LEU A 309 -4.25 -16.00 -3.06
N LYS A 310 -5.51 -16.36 -2.76
CA LYS A 310 -5.86 -17.66 -2.15
C LYS A 310 -5.42 -18.89 -2.96
N ASP A 311 -5.22 -18.72 -4.27
CA ASP A 311 -4.87 -19.82 -5.18
C ASP A 311 -3.34 -19.99 -5.27
N VAL A 312 -2.56 -19.00 -4.85
CA VAL A 312 -1.10 -18.97 -5.04
C VAL A 312 -0.26 -18.63 -3.80
N ASP A 313 -0.85 -18.13 -2.72
CA ASP A 313 -0.14 -17.65 -1.53
C ASP A 313 0.82 -18.68 -0.92
N HIS A 314 0.44 -19.95 -0.93
CA HIS A 314 1.21 -21.06 -0.40
C HIS A 314 2.50 -21.32 -1.18
N LYS A 315 2.56 -20.93 -2.45
CA LYS A 315 3.74 -21.08 -3.32
C LYS A 315 4.77 -19.98 -3.09
N MET A 316 4.34 -18.81 -2.59
CA MET A 316 5.16 -17.61 -2.51
C MET A 316 5.96 -17.45 -1.21
N LYS A 317 5.88 -18.43 -0.30
CA LYS A 317 6.38 -18.30 1.08
C LYS A 317 7.90 -18.28 1.19
N ASP A 318 8.61 -18.74 0.17
CA ASP A 318 10.07 -18.69 0.09
C ASP A 318 10.61 -17.28 -0.23
N GLY A 319 9.72 -16.31 -0.51
CA GLY A 319 10.09 -14.95 -0.84
C GLY A 319 10.68 -14.76 -2.23
N LYS A 320 10.65 -15.78 -3.09
CA LYS A 320 11.15 -15.73 -4.47
C LYS A 320 10.20 -14.97 -5.39
N LEU A 321 10.70 -14.68 -6.59
CA LEU A 321 9.84 -14.19 -7.65
C LEU A 321 8.99 -15.37 -8.15
N HIS A 322 7.68 -15.19 -8.15
CA HIS A 322 6.72 -16.12 -8.73
C HIS A 322 5.88 -15.38 -9.74
N VAL A 323 5.64 -16.05 -10.86
CA VAL A 323 4.82 -15.57 -11.96
C VAL A 323 4.03 -16.77 -12.42
N PHE A 324 2.73 -16.61 -12.60
CA PHE A 324 1.82 -17.74 -12.77
C PHE A 324 1.29 -17.81 -14.20
N ASP A 325 1.14 -19.00 -14.75
CA ASP A 325 0.40 -19.21 -15.99
C ASP A 325 -1.13 -19.29 -15.72
N SER A 326 -1.91 -19.51 -16.78
CA SER A 326 -3.37 -19.67 -16.69
C SER A 326 -3.85 -20.87 -15.86
N ASN A 327 -2.97 -21.82 -15.54
CA ASN A 327 -3.23 -22.95 -14.66
C ASN A 327 -2.68 -22.72 -13.23
N ASN A 328 -2.27 -21.49 -12.92
CA ASN A 328 -1.59 -21.09 -11.69
C ASN A 328 -0.26 -21.85 -11.45
N LEU A 329 0.39 -22.39 -12.49
CA LEU A 329 1.72 -22.98 -12.39
C LEU A 329 2.76 -21.85 -12.35
N ASP A 330 3.74 -21.99 -11.47
CA ASP A 330 4.83 -21.02 -11.40
C ASP A 330 5.80 -21.20 -12.56
N ILE A 331 5.96 -20.16 -13.35
CA ILE A 331 6.75 -20.09 -14.58
C ILE A 331 7.86 -19.03 -14.47
N ALA A 332 8.15 -18.49 -13.27
CA ALA A 332 9.12 -17.41 -13.12
C ALA A 332 10.52 -17.78 -13.64
N GLU A 333 11.03 -18.99 -13.35
CA GLU A 333 12.31 -19.47 -13.90
C GLU A 333 12.27 -19.64 -15.42
N GLN A 334 11.11 -19.99 -16.00
CA GLN A 334 10.96 -20.15 -17.45
C GLN A 334 10.93 -18.82 -18.20
N LEU A 335 10.46 -17.75 -17.53
CA LEU A 335 10.35 -16.41 -18.11
C LEU A 335 11.58 -15.56 -17.86
N TYR A 336 12.18 -15.67 -16.67
CA TYR A 336 13.20 -14.76 -16.18
C TYR A 336 14.49 -15.45 -15.71
N GLY A 337 14.59 -16.78 -15.82
CA GLY A 337 15.77 -17.54 -15.41
C GLY A 337 16.92 -17.49 -16.42
N VAL A 338 18.15 -17.71 -15.95
CA VAL A 338 19.41 -17.59 -16.73
C VAL A 338 19.53 -18.63 -17.84
N ALA A 339 18.93 -19.81 -17.68
CA ALA A 339 18.96 -20.87 -18.68
C ALA A 339 17.97 -20.66 -19.84
N THR A 340 17.17 -19.60 -19.80
CA THR A 340 16.23 -19.25 -20.87
C THR A 340 16.97 -18.49 -21.96
N HIS A 341 16.55 -18.61 -23.23
CA HIS A 341 17.15 -17.88 -24.37
C HIS A 341 17.06 -16.33 -24.26
N CYS A 342 16.58 -15.79 -23.13
CA CYS A 342 16.26 -14.39 -22.90
C CYS A 342 17.36 -13.59 -22.18
N LEU A 343 18.37 -14.24 -21.59
CA LEU A 343 19.44 -13.57 -20.86
C LEU A 343 20.79 -13.83 -21.54
N ASP A 344 21.08 -13.15 -22.65
CA ASP A 344 22.42 -13.18 -23.23
C ASP A 344 23.44 -12.44 -22.32
N GLU A 345 24.74 -12.60 -22.59
CA GLU A 345 25.79 -11.94 -21.81
C GLU A 345 25.58 -10.42 -21.70
N SER A 346 25.00 -9.75 -22.71
CA SER A 346 24.71 -8.31 -22.69
C SER A 346 23.58 -7.94 -21.73
N TYR A 347 22.54 -8.77 -21.62
CA TYR A 347 21.48 -8.62 -20.62
C TYR A 347 22.01 -8.92 -19.20
N ILE A 348 22.91 -9.90 -19.07
CA ILE A 348 23.60 -10.22 -17.80
C ILE A 348 24.53 -9.08 -17.38
N HIS A 349 25.22 -8.41 -18.31
CA HIS A 349 25.98 -7.19 -18.05
C HIS A 349 25.07 -6.01 -17.63
N SER A 350 23.79 -5.99 -18.03
CA SER A 350 22.80 -5.01 -17.54
C SER A 350 22.29 -5.28 -16.11
N PHE A 351 22.50 -6.50 -15.60
CA PHE A 351 22.26 -6.85 -14.19
C PHE A 351 23.36 -6.32 -13.26
N ASP A 352 24.48 -5.85 -13.82
CA ASP A 352 25.50 -5.11 -13.11
C ASP A 352 25.34 -3.60 -13.34
N PRO A 353 24.68 -2.86 -12.41
CA PRO A 353 24.48 -1.42 -12.56
C PRO A 353 25.76 -0.61 -12.36
N VAL A 354 26.93 -1.22 -12.10
CA VAL A 354 28.14 -0.48 -11.74
C VAL A 354 28.69 0.34 -12.92
N GLU A 355 28.55 -0.10 -14.17
CA GLU A 355 29.22 0.58 -15.30
C GLU A 355 28.36 1.55 -16.11
N SER A 356 27.02 1.48 -16.06
CA SER A 356 26.16 2.27 -16.97
C SER A 356 25.00 3.05 -16.35
N THR A 357 24.73 2.89 -15.06
CA THR A 357 23.70 3.70 -14.39
C THR A 357 24.32 4.88 -13.70
N GLN A 358 23.93 6.10 -14.09
CA GLN A 358 24.08 7.26 -13.22
C GLN A 358 23.35 6.94 -11.91
N LEU A 359 24.13 6.60 -10.89
CA LEU A 359 23.71 6.66 -9.50
C LEU A 359 23.42 8.13 -9.20
N SER A 360 22.24 8.61 -9.58
CA SER A 360 21.72 9.81 -8.94
C SER A 360 21.59 9.44 -7.46
N PRO A 361 22.14 10.25 -6.53
CA PRO A 361 21.84 10.04 -5.13
C PRO A 361 20.32 9.90 -5.00
N MET A 362 19.85 9.02 -4.10
CA MET A 362 18.52 9.20 -3.54
C MET A 362 18.35 10.71 -3.32
N PRO A 363 17.25 11.36 -3.77
CA PRO A 363 17.03 12.75 -3.39
C PRO A 363 17.32 12.79 -1.90
N GLU A 364 18.28 13.62 -1.50
CA GLU A 364 18.78 13.60 -0.14
C GLU A 364 17.54 13.55 0.75
N LEU A 365 17.47 12.51 1.61
CA LEU A 365 16.80 12.71 2.88
C LEU A 365 17.67 13.78 3.54
N VAL A 366 17.46 15.04 3.11
CA VAL A 366 18.07 16.21 3.71
C VAL A 366 17.63 16.11 5.16
N PRO A 367 18.58 15.98 6.10
CA PRO A 367 18.28 15.81 7.51
C PRO A 367 17.27 16.84 8.02
#